data_AF-A0A4Y8D6T1-F1
#
_entry.id   AF-A0A4Y8D6T1-F1
#
_cell.length_a   1.000
_cell.length_b   1.000
_cell.length_c   1.000
_cell.angle_alpha   90.00
_cell.angle_beta   90.00
_cell.angle_gamma   90.00
#
_symmetry.space_group_name_H-M   'P 1'
#
loop_
_entity.id
_entity.type
_entity.pdbx_description
1 polymer ?
#
loop_
_entity_poly.entity_id
_entity_poly.type
_entity_poly.pdbx_seq_one_letter_code
_entity_poly.pdbx_strand_id
1 'polypeptide(L)'
;MASQSVAKVAQAANRVIPVHKKHTVQSTGIWETIRRFLAVDPTRSNGVPLNPQFRNPPPGSNEPFSFIDPVTLPAGDIAENPYWKRDSRRSYPQLSFVAQSDVVGLLSVGSEAAPRKELVGESGVKELVRVGEEGKEGLAKF
;
A
#
# COMPACT_ATOMS: atom_id res chain seq x y z
N MET A 1 30.10 2.67 24.90
CA MET A 1 29.21 3.70 25.50
C MET A 1 29.34 5.07 24.86
N ALA A 2 30.53 5.54 24.45
CA ALA A 2 30.71 6.85 23.78
C ALA A 2 30.17 6.96 22.34
N SER A 3 30.06 5.85 21.61
CA SER A 3 29.54 5.85 20.22
C SER A 3 28.03 6.11 20.14
N GLN A 4 27.27 5.57 21.09
CA GLN A 4 25.82 5.77 21.18
C GLN A 4 25.45 7.19 21.58
N SER A 5 26.26 7.85 22.43
CA SER A 5 26.07 9.25 22.78
C SER A 5 26.39 10.19 21.61
N VAL A 6 27.46 9.92 20.85
CA VAL A 6 27.80 10.70 19.65
C VAL A 6 26.73 10.54 18.56
N ALA A 7 26.22 9.33 18.35
CA ALA A 7 25.12 9.08 17.41
C ALA A 7 23.82 9.81 17.81
N LYS A 8 23.47 9.81 19.12
CA LYS A 8 22.30 10.55 19.62
C LYS A 8 22.48 12.08 19.50
N VAL A 9 23.68 12.60 19.72
CA VAL A 9 23.98 14.04 19.56
C VAL A 9 23.92 14.47 18.10
N ALA A 10 24.48 13.67 17.18
CA ALA A 10 24.38 13.92 15.74
C ALA A 10 22.93 13.84 15.23
N GLN A 11 22.15 12.87 15.72
CA GLN A 11 20.73 12.74 15.39
C GLN A 11 19.88 13.88 15.98
N ALA A 12 20.25 14.40 17.15
CA ALA A 12 19.62 15.57 17.76
C ALA A 12 19.95 16.86 16.98
N ALA A 13 21.18 17.03 16.49
CA ALA A 13 21.57 18.17 15.66
C ALA A 13 20.73 18.28 14.37
N ASN A 14 20.41 17.14 13.74
CA ASN A 14 19.52 17.11 12.56
C ASN A 14 18.04 17.42 12.87
N ARG A 15 17.62 17.38 14.13
CA ARG A 15 16.24 17.71 14.56
C ARG A 15 16.07 19.18 14.95
N VAL A 16 17.17 19.88 15.22
CA VAL A 16 17.14 21.28 15.65
C VAL A 16 17.14 22.19 14.42
N ILE A 17 15.95 22.57 13.97
CA ILE A 17 15.77 23.54 12.89
C ILE A 17 15.78 24.96 13.49
N PRO A 18 16.64 25.87 13.01
CA PRO A 18 16.68 27.23 13.51
C PRO A 18 15.39 27.99 13.17
N VAL A 19 15.02 28.93 14.04
CA VAL A 19 13.72 29.65 13.98
C VAL A 19 13.49 30.37 12.66
N HIS A 20 14.52 30.96 12.07
CA HIS A 20 14.41 31.69 10.80
C HIS A 20 14.06 30.78 9.60
N LYS A 21 14.22 29.46 9.72
CA LYS A 21 13.78 28.48 8.72
C LYS A 21 12.34 27.98 8.94
N LYS A 22 11.65 28.50 9.96
CA LYS A 22 10.27 28.14 10.29
C LYS A 22 9.33 29.25 9.81
N HIS A 23 8.29 28.90 9.06
CA HIS A 23 7.29 29.83 8.54
C HIS A 23 6.33 30.32 9.64
N THR A 24 6.88 31.07 10.60
CA THR A 24 6.13 31.66 11.71
C THR A 24 6.58 33.10 11.94
N VAL A 25 5.69 33.93 12.47
CA VAL A 25 5.99 35.33 12.83
C VAL A 25 7.11 35.34 13.88
N GLN A 26 8.13 36.18 13.68
CA GLN A 26 9.28 36.28 14.60
C GLN A 26 9.35 37.63 15.29
N SER A 27 10.04 37.65 16.43
CA SER A 27 10.51 38.88 17.05
C SER A 27 11.58 39.53 16.16
N THR A 28 11.72 40.85 16.23
CA THR A 28 12.69 41.62 15.45
C THR A 28 13.47 42.59 16.35
N GLY A 29 14.67 43.00 15.91
CA GLY A 29 15.51 43.97 16.62
C GLY A 29 15.90 43.53 18.04
N ILE A 30 15.81 44.46 19.00
CA ILE A 30 16.17 44.21 20.40
C ILE A 30 15.34 43.09 21.04
N TRP A 31 14.07 42.93 20.61
CA TRP A 31 13.17 41.92 21.15
C TRP A 31 13.59 40.49 20.79
N GLU A 32 14.21 40.27 19.63
CA GLU A 32 14.78 38.97 19.27
C GLU A 32 15.99 38.62 20.14
N THR A 33 16.78 39.63 20.52
CA THR A 33 17.92 39.45 21.42
C THR A 33 17.45 39.04 22.82
N ILE A 34 16.44 39.74 23.35
CA ILE A 34 15.81 39.40 24.64
C ILE A 34 15.20 37.99 24.59
N ARG A 35 14.45 37.67 23.52
CA ARG A 35 13.85 36.35 23.33
C ARG A 35 14.89 35.24 23.35
N ARG A 36 16.01 35.39 22.64
CA ARG A 36 17.09 34.39 22.61
C ARG A 36 17.75 34.18 23.97
N PHE A 37 17.86 35.24 24.76
CA PHE A 37 18.47 35.18 26.08
C PHE A 37 17.55 34.54 27.13
N LEU A 38 16.26 34.86 27.10
CA LEU A 38 15.29 34.40 28.12
C LEU A 38 14.56 33.10 27.76
N ALA A 39 14.56 32.67 26.50
CA ALA A 39 13.90 31.44 26.09
C ALA A 39 14.68 30.19 26.54
N VAL A 40 13.96 29.22 27.13
CA VAL A 40 14.52 27.90 27.48
C VAL A 40 15.10 27.19 26.25
N ASP A 41 14.46 27.34 25.10
CA ASP A 41 14.94 26.84 23.81
C ASP A 41 14.78 27.95 22.75
N PRO A 42 15.87 28.65 22.36
CA PRO A 42 15.81 29.72 21.38
C PRO A 42 15.52 29.19 19.96
N THR A 43 15.50 27.88 19.73
CA THR A 43 15.11 27.27 18.45
C THR A 43 13.59 27.09 18.31
N ARG A 44 12.81 27.24 19.38
CA ARG A 44 11.35 27.06 19.38
C ARG A 44 10.61 28.28 18.81
N SER A 45 9.63 28.09 17.93
CA SER A 45 8.78 29.17 17.39
C SER A 45 7.55 29.44 18.28
N ASN A 46 6.84 30.54 18.01
CA ASN A 46 5.56 30.89 18.66
C ASN A 46 4.33 30.20 18.05
N GLY A 47 4.49 29.47 16.94
CA GLY A 47 3.40 28.76 16.26
C GLY A 47 2.42 29.64 15.49
N VAL A 48 2.68 30.95 15.34
CA VAL A 48 1.81 31.87 14.60
C VAL A 48 2.24 31.89 13.13
N PRO A 49 1.43 31.43 12.16
CA PRO A 49 1.80 31.42 10.75
C PRO A 49 2.01 32.82 10.18
N LEU A 50 2.78 32.94 9.09
CA LEU A 50 2.97 34.19 8.39
C LEU A 50 1.73 34.49 7.51
N ASN A 51 0.93 35.50 7.87
CA ASN A 51 -0.27 35.90 7.12
C ASN A 51 -0.06 36.09 5.61
N PRO A 52 1.06 36.67 5.12
CA PRO A 52 1.26 36.86 3.68
C PRO A 52 1.47 35.56 2.89
N GLN A 53 1.87 34.46 3.55
CA GLN A 53 2.24 33.18 2.91
C GLN A 53 1.26 32.05 3.23
N PHE A 54 0.75 32.01 4.46
CA PHE A 54 -0.10 30.92 4.91
C PHE A 54 -1.52 31.13 4.37
N ARG A 55 -1.95 30.23 3.48
CA ARG A 55 -3.30 30.24 2.88
C ARG A 55 -3.60 31.56 2.15
N ASN A 56 -2.56 32.16 1.57
CA ASN A 56 -2.65 33.34 0.74
C ASN A 56 -1.89 33.08 -0.57
N PRO A 57 -2.58 33.06 -1.72
CA PRO A 57 -3.98 33.46 -1.89
C PRO A 57 -4.97 32.40 -1.34
N PRO A 58 -6.22 32.78 -1.00
CA PRO A 58 -7.17 31.86 -0.39
C PRO A 58 -7.56 30.74 -1.38
N PRO A 59 -7.98 29.55 -0.93
CA PRO A 59 -8.25 28.42 -1.84
C PRO A 59 -9.23 28.71 -2.99
N GLY A 60 -10.16 29.64 -2.80
CA GLY A 60 -11.14 30.05 -3.82
C GLY A 60 -10.67 31.15 -4.79
N SER A 61 -9.42 31.60 -4.70
CA SER A 61 -8.85 32.58 -5.64
C SER A 61 -8.31 31.94 -6.92
N ASN A 62 -8.20 30.62 -6.95
CA ASN A 62 -7.75 29.91 -8.14
C ASN A 62 -8.75 30.12 -9.27
N GLU A 63 -8.26 30.19 -10.51
CA GLU A 63 -9.12 30.30 -11.68
C GLU A 63 -10.02 29.06 -11.75
N PRO A 64 -11.37 29.20 -11.77
CA PRO A 64 -12.29 28.08 -11.60
C PRO A 64 -12.14 26.93 -12.61
N PHE A 65 -11.65 27.21 -13.83
CA PHE A 65 -11.56 26.24 -14.92
C PHE A 65 -10.13 25.76 -15.21
N SER A 66 -9.17 26.14 -14.37
CA SER A 66 -7.74 25.82 -14.55
C SER A 66 -7.41 24.40 -14.13
N PHE A 67 -8.24 23.79 -13.30
CA PHE A 67 -8.07 22.42 -12.87
C PHE A 67 -8.57 21.46 -13.94
N ILE A 68 -7.67 20.57 -14.36
CA ILE A 68 -7.96 19.49 -15.29
C ILE A 68 -7.80 18.19 -14.50
N ASP A 69 -8.86 17.37 -14.48
CA ASP A 69 -8.82 16.06 -13.83
C ASP A 69 -7.67 15.22 -14.43
N PRO A 70 -6.70 14.78 -13.62
CA PRO A 70 -5.61 13.99 -14.13
C PRO A 70 -6.11 12.60 -14.52
N VAL A 71 -5.69 12.15 -15.69
CA VAL A 71 -5.97 10.80 -16.19
C VAL A 71 -4.64 10.10 -16.47
N THR A 72 -4.58 8.79 -16.21
CA THR A 72 -3.38 7.99 -16.44
C THR A 72 -3.52 7.21 -17.75
N LEU A 73 -2.41 7.04 -18.48
CA LEU A 73 -2.34 6.06 -19.56
C LEU A 73 -1.97 4.69 -18.98
N PRO A 74 -2.67 3.60 -19.37
CA PRO A 74 -3.61 3.49 -20.50
C PRO A 74 -5.10 3.77 -20.17
N ALA A 75 -5.46 4.09 -18.92
CA ALA A 75 -6.86 4.22 -18.50
C ALA A 75 -7.64 5.37 -19.18
N GLY A 76 -6.96 6.40 -19.66
CA GLY A 76 -7.55 7.53 -20.39
C GLY A 76 -7.60 7.38 -21.90
N ASP A 77 -7.11 6.28 -22.47
CA ASP A 77 -7.14 6.10 -23.92
C ASP A 77 -8.59 5.92 -24.42
N ILE A 78 -8.92 6.55 -25.56
CA ILE A 78 -10.25 6.58 -26.18
C ILE A 78 -10.44 5.49 -27.23
N ALA A 79 -9.36 4.85 -27.70
CA ALA A 79 -9.41 3.83 -28.74
C ALA A 79 -9.31 2.42 -28.18
N GLU A 80 -8.15 2.02 -27.63
CA GLU A 80 -7.82 0.63 -27.32
C GLU A 80 -8.06 0.26 -25.85
N ASN A 81 -9.09 0.85 -25.23
CA ASN A 81 -9.35 0.75 -23.79
C ASN A 81 -10.74 0.20 -23.43
N PRO A 82 -11.11 -1.00 -23.93
CA PRO A 82 -12.41 -1.58 -23.60
C PRO A 82 -12.48 -1.98 -22.12
N TYR A 83 -13.62 -1.69 -21.47
CA TYR A 83 -13.79 -1.86 -20.02
C TYR A 83 -13.50 -3.29 -19.54
N TRP A 84 -13.90 -4.32 -20.27
CA TRP A 84 -13.74 -5.72 -19.87
C TRP A 84 -12.27 -6.16 -19.73
N LYS A 85 -11.32 -5.52 -20.44
CA LYS A 85 -9.87 -5.79 -20.27
C LYS A 85 -9.32 -5.23 -18.96
N ARG A 86 -9.95 -4.20 -18.41
CA ARG A 86 -9.55 -3.50 -17.17
C ARG A 86 -10.51 -3.72 -16.00
N ASP A 87 -11.49 -4.61 -16.15
CA ASP A 87 -12.44 -4.95 -15.11
C ASP A 87 -11.78 -5.94 -14.11
N SER A 88 -11.01 -5.39 -13.18
CA SER A 88 -10.41 -6.15 -12.08
C SER A 88 -11.44 -6.64 -11.06
N ARG A 89 -12.59 -5.98 -10.96
CA ARG A 89 -13.67 -6.35 -10.03
C ARG A 89 -14.28 -7.69 -10.40
N ARG A 90 -14.44 -7.98 -11.71
CA ARG A 90 -14.93 -9.29 -12.18
C ARG A 90 -13.83 -10.33 -12.34
N SER A 91 -12.58 -9.90 -12.53
CA SER A 91 -11.42 -10.78 -12.66
C SER A 91 -10.79 -11.12 -11.30
N TYR A 92 -11.61 -11.30 -10.27
CA TYR A 92 -11.12 -11.65 -8.94
C TYR A 92 -10.71 -13.13 -8.90
N PRO A 93 -9.65 -13.49 -8.16
CA PRO A 93 -9.26 -14.88 -7.98
C PRO A 93 -10.36 -15.63 -7.21
N GLN A 94 -10.78 -16.78 -7.75
CA GLN A 94 -11.75 -17.64 -7.07
C GLN A 94 -11.13 -18.30 -5.83
N LEU A 95 -11.91 -18.40 -4.76
CA LEU A 95 -11.52 -19.18 -3.58
C LEU A 95 -11.63 -20.68 -3.92
N SER A 96 -10.54 -21.40 -3.76
CA SER A 96 -10.50 -22.85 -3.89
C SER A 96 -10.48 -23.49 -2.50
N PHE A 97 -11.37 -24.44 -2.28
CA PHE A 97 -11.42 -25.26 -1.08
C PHE A 97 -10.98 -26.67 -1.45
N VAL A 98 -10.14 -27.28 -0.62
CA VAL A 98 -9.64 -28.64 -0.82
C VAL A 98 -10.16 -29.51 0.33
N ALA A 99 -11.06 -30.44 0.02
CA ALA A 99 -11.57 -31.42 0.96
C ALA A 99 -10.68 -32.67 0.97
N GLN A 100 -10.87 -33.56 1.96
CA GLN A 100 -10.14 -34.83 2.04
C GLN A 100 -10.33 -35.68 0.77
N SER A 101 -11.55 -35.70 0.20
CA SER A 101 -11.85 -36.41 -1.05
C SER A 101 -11.04 -35.88 -2.22
N ASP A 102 -10.80 -34.58 -2.30
CA ASP A 102 -10.05 -33.96 -3.38
C ASP A 102 -8.57 -34.34 -3.30
N VAL A 103 -8.03 -34.42 -2.07
CA VAL A 103 -6.66 -34.89 -1.82
C VAL A 103 -6.50 -36.37 -2.22
N VAL A 104 -7.46 -37.22 -1.85
CA VAL A 104 -7.49 -38.64 -2.27
C VAL A 104 -7.51 -38.75 -3.79
N GLY A 105 -8.32 -37.91 -4.45
CA GLY A 105 -8.32 -37.71 -5.90
C GLY A 105 -6.92 -37.46 -6.46
N LEU A 106 -6.30 -36.38 -5.99
CA LEU A 106 -4.97 -35.94 -6.45
C LEU A 106 -3.88 -37.00 -6.18
N LEU A 107 -3.94 -37.72 -5.08
CA LEU A 107 -2.98 -38.78 -4.77
C LEU A 107 -3.19 -40.04 -5.65
N SER A 108 -4.44 -40.36 -5.97
CA SER A 108 -4.81 -41.55 -6.75
C SER A 108 -4.49 -41.42 -8.24
N VAL A 109 -4.97 -40.34 -8.87
CA VAL A 109 -4.89 -40.15 -10.32
C VAL A 109 -3.84 -39.11 -10.74
N GLY A 110 -3.32 -38.33 -9.79
CA GLY A 110 -2.37 -37.25 -10.04
C GLY A 110 -3.07 -35.90 -10.24
N SER A 111 -2.34 -34.97 -10.83
CA SER A 111 -2.83 -33.63 -11.18
C SER A 111 -2.67 -33.40 -12.69
N GLU A 112 -3.26 -32.33 -13.22
CA GLU A 112 -3.05 -31.93 -14.61
C GLU A 112 -1.56 -31.73 -14.94
N ALA A 113 -0.79 -31.16 -14.01
CA ALA A 113 0.65 -30.95 -14.19
C ALA A 113 1.48 -32.24 -14.07
N ALA A 114 0.99 -33.25 -13.34
CA ALA A 114 1.67 -34.52 -13.12
C ALA A 114 0.67 -35.69 -13.01
N PRO A 115 0.19 -36.23 -14.15
CA PRO A 115 -0.74 -37.35 -14.17
C PRO A 115 -0.07 -38.65 -13.70
N ARG A 116 -0.76 -39.43 -12.86
CA ARG A 116 -0.30 -40.77 -12.43
C ARG A 116 -0.99 -41.91 -13.16
N LYS A 117 -2.15 -41.64 -13.75
CA LYS A 117 -2.94 -42.60 -14.54
C LYS A 117 -3.42 -41.91 -15.82
N GLU A 118 -3.46 -42.65 -16.92
CA GLU A 118 -4.07 -42.18 -18.16
C GLU A 118 -5.59 -42.28 -18.05
N LEU A 119 -6.25 -41.13 -17.92
CA LEU A 119 -7.71 -41.03 -17.86
C LEU A 119 -8.23 -40.65 -19.25
N VAL A 120 -8.50 -41.65 -20.10
CA VAL A 120 -8.97 -41.44 -21.47
C VAL A 120 -10.39 -41.98 -21.64
N GLY A 121 -11.28 -41.16 -22.22
CA GLY A 121 -12.64 -41.57 -22.57
C GLY A 121 -13.47 -42.07 -21.38
N GLU A 122 -14.34 -43.05 -21.62
CA GLU A 122 -15.27 -43.56 -20.60
C GLU A 122 -14.58 -44.26 -19.43
N SER A 123 -13.42 -44.92 -19.65
CA SER A 123 -12.68 -45.58 -18.58
C SER A 123 -12.10 -44.57 -17.60
N GLY A 124 -11.61 -43.43 -18.08
CA GLY A 124 -11.15 -42.33 -17.23
C GLY A 124 -12.26 -41.72 -16.38
N VAL A 125 -13.46 -41.56 -16.94
CA VAL A 125 -14.63 -41.07 -16.19
C VAL A 125 -15.03 -42.06 -15.10
N LYS A 126 -15.07 -43.37 -15.41
CA LYS A 126 -15.37 -44.42 -14.42
C LYS A 126 -14.34 -44.44 -13.28
N GLU A 127 -13.07 -44.25 -13.60
CA GLU A 127 -12.00 -44.16 -12.61
C GLU A 127 -12.17 -42.94 -11.69
N LEU A 128 -12.47 -41.75 -12.23
CA LEU A 128 -12.73 -40.55 -11.44
C LEU A 128 -13.93 -40.72 -10.50
N VAL A 129 -14.99 -41.38 -10.96
CA VAL A 129 -16.15 -41.71 -10.12
C VAL A 129 -15.74 -42.66 -8.99
N ARG A 130 -14.96 -43.72 -9.29
CA ARG A 130 -14.48 -44.65 -8.27
C ARG A 130 -13.65 -43.94 -7.19
N VAL A 131 -12.70 -43.10 -7.60
CA VAL A 131 -11.87 -42.34 -6.65
C VAL A 131 -12.69 -41.32 -5.85
N GLY A 132 -13.72 -40.72 -6.46
CA GLY A 132 -14.66 -39.86 -5.76
C GLY A 132 -15.48 -40.59 -4.68
N GLU A 133 -15.77 -41.88 -4.88
CA GLU A 133 -16.40 -42.73 -3.87
C GLU A 133 -15.42 -43.15 -2.77
N GLU A 134 -14.21 -43.59 -3.13
CA GLU A 134 -13.12 -43.90 -2.19
C GLU A 134 -12.80 -42.70 -1.28
N GLY A 135 -12.78 -41.48 -1.84
CA GLY A 135 -12.52 -40.24 -1.11
C GLY A 135 -13.56 -39.90 -0.03
N LYS A 136 -14.79 -40.44 -0.12
CA LYS A 136 -15.83 -40.24 0.92
C LYS A 136 -15.51 -41.01 2.20
N GLU A 137 -14.70 -42.05 2.11
CA GLU A 137 -14.30 -42.86 3.26
C GLU A 137 -13.23 -42.17 4.14
N GLY A 138 -12.70 -41.04 3.66
CA GLY A 138 -11.75 -40.19 4.36
C GLY A 138 -10.30 -40.50 4.03
N LEU A 139 -9.45 -39.48 4.14
CA LEU A 139 -8.03 -39.58 3.77
C LEU A 139 -7.27 -40.61 4.61
N ALA A 140 -7.69 -40.89 5.84
CA ALA A 140 -7.01 -41.83 6.73
C ALA A 140 -7.17 -43.29 6.30
N LYS A 141 -8.19 -43.61 5.50
CA LYS A 141 -8.44 -44.97 4.99
C LYS A 141 -7.71 -45.23 3.66
N PHE A 142 -7.39 -44.16 2.93
CA PHE A 142 -6.66 -44.16 1.67
C PHE A 142 -5.16 -44.34 1.90
#